data_AF-A0A917GZZ9-F1
#
_entry.id   AF-A0A917GZZ9-F1
#
_cell.length_a   1.000
_cell.length_b   1.000
_cell.length_c   1.000
_cell.angle_alpha   90.00
_cell.angle_beta   90.00
_cell.angle_gamma   90.00
#
_symmetry.space_group_name_H-M   'P 1'
#
loop_
_entity.id
_entity.type
_entity.pdbx_description
1 polymer ?
#
loop_
_entity_poly.entity_id
_entity_poly.type
_entity_poly.pdbx_seq_one_letter_code
_entity_poly.pdbx_strand_id
1 'polypeptide(L)'
;MTSTIRNADVFRIMEEWAPKHLAYDWDNVGMQLGSSSKPVKKIMVTLDVLESVVDEAIENNIDLIIAHHPLFFKSTKQINTDSPQGRIIQKLILHDITVYAAHTNLDAADNGVNDMLCDILDIKSREILLESHTEKLVKVAVYVPDTHIKEVREALSDNGAGHIGNYSHCTFQTSGQGTFKPLEGTNPFIGQANEMEMVNEIKLETIVPESILPSVLDAMVKAHPYEEASYDVYPLNRKGKAYGIGRVGLLENSMTLEMFCEYVKEKLNVPKVRVTGDLSAKVSRVAVLGGSGEKYINDAFRKGADVFITGDMTFHVAQDAWQMGLSVIDPGHHVEKVMKQATKQYLDQHLSKNRVNVFVSEMNTEPFRFV
;
A
#
# COMPACT_ATOMS: atom_id res chain seq x y z
N MET A 1 21.80 -22.66 -4.42
CA MET A 1 20.56 -23.35 -4.00
C MET A 1 19.49 -22.29 -3.90
N THR A 2 18.41 -22.39 -4.67
CA THR A 2 17.26 -21.49 -4.49
C THR A 2 16.62 -21.80 -3.14
N SER A 3 16.63 -20.84 -2.21
CA SER A 3 15.94 -20.98 -0.92
C SER A 3 14.46 -21.30 -1.18
N THR A 4 13.89 -22.15 -0.33
CA THR A 4 12.45 -22.44 -0.40
C THR A 4 11.70 -21.20 0.06
N ILE A 5 10.94 -20.57 -0.84
CA ILE A 5 10.06 -19.44 -0.53
C ILE A 5 8.85 -19.96 0.25
N ARG A 6 8.47 -19.24 1.30
CA ARG A 6 7.29 -19.50 2.11
C ARG A 6 6.22 -18.45 1.87
N ASN A 7 5.00 -18.72 2.29
CA ASN A 7 3.90 -17.75 2.24
C ASN A 7 4.27 -16.42 2.91
N ALA A 8 4.98 -16.44 4.05
CA ALA A 8 5.46 -15.23 4.72
C ALA A 8 6.38 -14.35 3.86
N ASP A 9 7.18 -14.94 2.96
CA ASP A 9 8.04 -14.19 2.05
C ASP A 9 7.19 -13.46 0.99
N VAL A 10 6.15 -14.11 0.47
CA VAL A 10 5.19 -13.49 -0.46
C VAL A 10 4.40 -12.39 0.21
N PHE A 11 3.99 -12.59 1.47
CA PHE A 11 3.29 -11.56 2.25
C PHE A 11 4.17 -10.31 2.40
N ARG A 12 5.46 -10.49 2.73
CA ARG A 12 6.40 -9.37 2.82
C ARG A 12 6.53 -8.63 1.50
N ILE A 13 6.65 -9.34 0.38
CA ILE A 13 6.69 -8.73 -0.95
C ILE A 13 5.42 -7.91 -1.22
N MET A 14 4.24 -8.45 -0.90
CA MET A 14 2.99 -7.69 -1.02
C MET A 14 2.95 -6.47 -0.09
N GLU A 15 3.49 -6.59 1.12
CA GLU A 15 3.55 -5.52 2.12
C GLU A 15 4.63 -4.47 1.80
N GLU A 16 5.63 -4.79 0.97
CA GLU A 16 6.58 -3.81 0.41
C GLU A 16 5.89 -2.89 -0.61
N TRP A 17 4.93 -3.42 -1.38
CA TRP A 17 4.11 -2.62 -2.29
C TRP A 17 2.95 -1.90 -1.61
N ALA A 18 2.16 -2.65 -0.84
CA ALA A 18 0.98 -2.18 -0.16
C ALA A 18 1.07 -2.50 1.34
N PRO A 19 1.80 -1.69 2.13
CA PRO A 19 1.93 -1.90 3.56
C PRO A 19 0.58 -1.95 4.28
N LYS A 20 0.44 -2.86 5.26
CA LYS A 20 -0.82 -3.02 6.02
C LYS A 20 -1.31 -1.75 6.71
N HIS A 21 -0.39 -0.89 7.14
CA HIS A 21 -0.74 0.37 7.82
C HIS A 21 -1.41 1.41 6.89
N LEU A 22 -1.44 1.16 5.57
CA LEU A 22 -2.21 1.97 4.63
C LEU A 22 -3.69 1.57 4.55
N ALA A 23 -4.05 0.39 5.04
CA ALA A 23 -5.43 -0.04 5.11
C ALA A 23 -6.23 0.83 6.09
N TYR A 24 -7.52 1.00 5.85
CA TYR A 24 -8.39 1.64 6.82
C TYR A 24 -8.55 0.79 8.10
N ASP A 25 -8.79 1.46 9.23
CA ASP A 25 -8.91 0.83 10.56
C ASP A 25 -9.99 -0.26 10.65
N TRP A 26 -11.02 -0.18 9.81
CA TRP A 26 -12.12 -1.18 9.78
C TRP A 26 -11.80 -2.38 8.89
N ASP A 27 -10.77 -2.29 8.05
CA ASP A 27 -10.48 -3.27 7.02
C ASP A 27 -9.74 -4.49 7.58
N ASN A 28 -9.82 -5.61 6.85
CA ASN A 28 -9.25 -6.88 7.27
C ASN A 28 -8.25 -7.41 6.23
N VAL A 29 -7.14 -6.70 6.09
CA VAL A 29 -6.03 -7.06 5.18
C VAL A 29 -5.08 -8.09 5.82
N GLY A 30 -4.29 -8.77 5.00
CA GLY A 30 -3.33 -9.76 5.46
C GLY A 30 -3.81 -11.21 5.30
N MET A 31 -3.15 -12.14 5.98
CA MET A 31 -3.51 -13.56 5.95
C MET A 31 -4.91 -13.78 6.50
N GLN A 32 -5.81 -14.31 5.68
CA GLN A 32 -7.19 -14.59 6.03
C GLN A 32 -7.31 -16.01 6.59
N LEU A 33 -6.70 -16.99 5.93
CA LEU A 33 -6.80 -18.42 6.25
C LEU A 33 -5.51 -19.13 5.83
N GLY A 34 -5.08 -20.13 6.61
CA GLY A 34 -3.95 -21.00 6.25
C GLY A 34 -2.72 -20.77 7.12
N SER A 35 -1.52 -20.84 6.53
CA SER A 35 -0.26 -20.76 7.27
C SER A 35 0.80 -19.94 6.55
N SER A 36 1.51 -19.08 7.30
CA SER A 36 2.62 -18.27 6.80
C SER A 36 3.92 -19.07 6.61
N SER A 37 4.08 -20.21 7.27
CA SER A 37 5.32 -20.99 7.26
C SER A 37 5.44 -22.00 6.12
N LYS A 38 4.34 -22.26 5.40
CA LYS A 38 4.29 -23.25 4.32
C LYS A 38 5.12 -22.81 3.12
N PRO A 39 5.79 -23.76 2.43
CA PRO A 39 6.43 -23.49 1.16
C PRO A 39 5.38 -23.13 0.10
N VAL A 40 5.74 -22.25 -0.82
CA VAL A 40 4.87 -21.84 -1.94
C VAL A 40 5.54 -22.14 -3.26
N LYS A 41 4.80 -22.74 -4.19
CA LYS A 41 5.23 -23.02 -5.57
C LYS A 41 4.26 -22.45 -6.59
N LYS A 42 2.97 -22.36 -6.26
CA LYS A 42 1.94 -21.83 -7.13
C LYS A 42 1.06 -20.83 -6.39
N ILE A 43 0.98 -19.62 -6.94
CA ILE A 43 0.18 -18.52 -6.42
C ILE A 43 -0.93 -18.22 -7.42
N MET A 44 -2.16 -18.03 -6.97
CA MET A 44 -3.25 -17.52 -7.78
C MET A 44 -3.66 -16.12 -7.30
N VAL A 45 -3.80 -15.19 -8.23
CA VAL A 45 -4.29 -13.83 -7.97
C VAL A 45 -5.75 -13.72 -8.41
N THR A 46 -6.60 -13.20 -7.54
CA THR A 46 -8.04 -13.01 -7.80
C THR A 46 -8.56 -11.67 -7.25
N LEU A 47 -9.76 -11.28 -7.69
CA LEU A 47 -10.54 -10.20 -7.05
C LEU A 47 -11.26 -10.75 -5.84
N ASP A 48 -12.16 -11.68 -6.09
CA ASP A 48 -13.01 -12.31 -5.09
C ASP A 48 -12.62 -13.77 -4.87
N VAL A 49 -12.72 -14.24 -3.62
CA VAL A 49 -12.54 -15.66 -3.27
C VAL A 49 -13.91 -16.36 -3.30
N LEU A 50 -14.44 -16.56 -4.51
CA LEU A 50 -15.69 -17.31 -4.71
C LEU A 50 -15.45 -18.82 -4.73
N GLU A 51 -16.52 -19.60 -4.56
CA GLU A 51 -16.44 -21.07 -4.58
C GLU A 51 -15.83 -21.60 -5.89
N SER A 52 -16.18 -21.01 -7.03
CA SER A 52 -15.60 -21.35 -8.34
C SER A 52 -14.11 -21.01 -8.47
N VAL A 53 -13.64 -19.93 -7.83
CA VAL A 53 -12.22 -19.57 -7.79
C VAL A 53 -11.43 -20.57 -6.95
N VAL A 54 -12.03 -21.05 -5.85
CA VAL A 54 -11.41 -22.12 -5.05
C VAL A 54 -11.37 -23.44 -5.83
N ASP A 55 -12.41 -23.77 -6.58
CA ASP A 55 -12.41 -24.95 -7.46
C ASP A 55 -11.30 -24.86 -8.52
N GLU A 56 -11.16 -23.71 -9.18
CA GLU A 56 -10.06 -23.42 -10.12
C GLU A 56 -8.68 -23.56 -9.43
N ALA A 57 -8.55 -23.07 -8.19
CA ALA A 57 -7.31 -23.16 -7.42
C ALA A 57 -6.95 -24.61 -7.09
N ILE A 58 -7.94 -25.44 -6.74
CA ILE A 58 -7.75 -26.87 -6.47
C ILE A 58 -7.29 -27.59 -7.74
N GLU A 59 -7.98 -27.39 -8.86
CA GLU A 59 -7.64 -28.00 -10.15
C GLU A 59 -6.21 -27.66 -10.58
N ASN A 60 -5.78 -26.41 -10.34
CA ASN A 60 -4.44 -25.94 -10.68
C ASN A 60 -3.37 -26.25 -9.62
N ASN A 61 -3.74 -26.90 -8.51
CA ASN A 61 -2.88 -27.22 -7.37
C ASN A 61 -2.19 -25.96 -6.79
N ILE A 62 -2.95 -24.89 -6.58
CA ILE A 62 -2.49 -23.63 -6.01
C ILE A 62 -2.21 -23.80 -4.52
N ASP A 63 -1.09 -23.24 -4.05
CA ASP A 63 -0.72 -23.26 -2.62
C ASP A 63 -1.24 -22.01 -1.89
N LEU A 64 -1.28 -20.87 -2.60
CA LEU A 64 -1.59 -19.55 -2.05
C LEU A 64 -2.49 -18.74 -3.00
N ILE A 65 -3.58 -18.19 -2.47
CA ILE A 65 -4.41 -17.20 -3.13
C ILE A 65 -4.08 -15.81 -2.58
N ILE A 66 -3.77 -14.87 -3.48
CA ILE A 66 -3.73 -13.42 -3.20
C ILE A 66 -5.03 -12.83 -3.76
N ALA A 67 -5.90 -12.34 -2.87
CA ALA A 67 -7.16 -11.70 -3.23
C ALA A 67 -7.10 -10.20 -2.96
N HIS A 68 -7.84 -9.41 -3.71
CA HIS A 68 -8.08 -8.02 -3.35
C HIS A 68 -9.15 -7.93 -2.25
N HIS A 69 -10.33 -8.51 -2.48
CA HIS A 69 -11.41 -8.51 -1.50
C HIS A 69 -11.16 -9.53 -0.37
N PRO A 70 -11.25 -9.11 0.91
CA PRO A 70 -11.05 -10.02 2.03
C PRO A 70 -12.11 -11.13 2.07
N LEU A 71 -11.65 -12.39 2.18
CA LEU A 71 -12.53 -13.53 2.44
C LEU A 71 -13.38 -13.32 3.71
N PHE A 72 -12.79 -12.65 4.72
CA PHE A 72 -13.45 -12.30 5.97
C PHE A 72 -13.69 -10.79 6.08
N PHE A 73 -14.47 -10.22 5.16
CA PHE A 73 -14.84 -8.79 5.22
C PHE A 73 -15.59 -8.41 6.51
N LYS A 74 -16.45 -9.30 7.02
CA LYS A 74 -17.06 -9.20 8.35
C LYS A 74 -16.60 -10.37 9.23
N SER A 75 -16.47 -10.13 10.54
CA SER A 75 -16.10 -11.18 11.50
C SER A 75 -17.05 -12.37 11.41
N THR A 76 -16.48 -13.55 11.16
CA THR A 76 -17.24 -14.81 11.05
C THR A 76 -17.51 -15.36 12.45
N LYS A 77 -18.79 -15.46 12.83
CA LYS A 77 -19.20 -15.98 14.15
C LYS A 77 -19.31 -17.50 14.21
N GLN A 78 -19.54 -18.14 13.06
CA GLN A 78 -19.70 -19.59 12.92
C GLN A 78 -19.28 -20.03 11.51
N ILE A 79 -18.80 -21.27 11.37
CA ILE A 79 -18.51 -21.89 10.07
C ILE A 79 -19.60 -22.93 9.81
N ASN A 80 -20.67 -22.52 9.11
CA ASN A 80 -21.70 -23.43 8.62
C ASN A 80 -21.35 -23.89 7.21
N THR A 81 -20.91 -25.14 7.04
CA THR A 81 -20.49 -25.70 5.74
C THR A 81 -21.62 -25.85 4.73
N ASP A 82 -22.88 -25.63 5.12
CA ASP A 82 -24.01 -25.54 4.18
C ASP A 82 -24.15 -24.15 3.54
N SER A 83 -23.52 -23.13 4.13
CA SER A 83 -23.51 -21.76 3.60
C SER A 83 -22.43 -21.57 2.51
N PRO A 84 -22.60 -20.62 1.57
CA PRO A 84 -21.59 -20.34 0.54
C PRO A 84 -20.19 -20.08 1.11
N GLN A 85 -20.08 -19.20 2.11
CA GLN A 85 -18.80 -18.89 2.74
C GLN A 85 -18.21 -20.10 3.48
N GLY A 86 -19.06 -20.89 4.16
CA GLY A 86 -18.61 -22.10 4.85
C GLY A 86 -18.08 -23.18 3.91
N ARG A 87 -18.67 -23.38 2.73
CA ARG A 87 -18.15 -24.28 1.69
C ARG A 87 -16.79 -23.84 1.17
N ILE A 88 -16.63 -22.53 0.92
CA ILE A 88 -15.34 -21.93 0.52
C ILE A 88 -14.27 -22.24 1.59
N ILE A 89 -14.55 -21.94 2.86
CA ILE A 89 -13.64 -22.19 3.98
C ILE A 89 -13.30 -23.68 4.09
N GLN A 90 -14.31 -24.56 4.00
CA GLN A 90 -14.10 -26.01 4.07
C GLN A 90 -13.17 -26.49 2.95
N LYS A 91 -13.40 -26.08 1.70
CA LYS A 91 -12.55 -26.44 0.56
C LYS A 91 -11.11 -25.94 0.75
N LEU A 92 -10.92 -24.68 1.14
CA LEU A 92 -9.59 -24.12 1.40
C LEU A 92 -8.83 -24.90 2.47
N ILE A 93 -9.49 -25.28 3.57
CA ILE A 93 -8.87 -26.06 4.66
C ILE A 93 -8.52 -27.48 4.18
N LEU A 94 -9.46 -28.19 3.54
CA LEU A 94 -9.26 -29.58 3.11
C LEU A 94 -8.18 -29.72 2.03
N HIS A 95 -8.00 -28.69 1.21
CA HIS A 95 -6.99 -28.65 0.15
C HIS A 95 -5.73 -27.86 0.55
N ASP A 96 -5.63 -27.46 1.81
CA ASP A 96 -4.45 -26.85 2.41
C ASP A 96 -4.01 -25.50 1.79
N ILE A 97 -4.95 -24.79 1.14
CA ILE A 97 -4.73 -23.54 0.39
C ILE A 97 -4.75 -22.34 1.35
N THR A 98 -3.71 -21.51 1.31
CA THR A 98 -3.62 -20.28 2.11
C THR A 98 -4.25 -19.11 1.35
N VAL A 99 -4.89 -18.16 2.06
CA VAL A 99 -5.50 -16.95 1.48
C VAL A 99 -4.93 -15.71 2.16
N TYR A 100 -4.52 -14.73 1.36
CA TYR A 100 -4.07 -13.41 1.79
C TYR A 100 -4.86 -12.33 1.05
N ALA A 101 -5.26 -11.26 1.77
CA ALA A 101 -6.02 -10.14 1.22
C ALA A 101 -5.19 -8.86 1.19
N ALA A 102 -5.22 -8.15 0.05
CA ALA A 102 -4.68 -6.82 -0.14
C ALA A 102 -5.78 -5.91 -0.71
N HIS A 103 -6.51 -5.23 0.18
CA HIS A 103 -7.74 -4.51 -0.09
C HIS A 103 -7.48 -2.99 -0.09
N THR A 104 -7.95 -2.25 0.93
CA THR A 104 -7.81 -0.79 0.97
C THR A 104 -6.35 -0.31 1.04
N ASN A 105 -5.43 -1.14 1.53
CA ASN A 105 -3.99 -0.85 1.44
C ASN A 105 -3.50 -0.81 -0.01
N LEU A 106 -4.01 -1.69 -0.87
CA LEU A 106 -3.68 -1.69 -2.30
C LEU A 106 -4.38 -0.54 -3.04
N ASP A 107 -5.55 -0.10 -2.58
CA ASP A 107 -6.21 1.09 -3.12
C ASP A 107 -5.45 2.38 -2.81
N ALA A 108 -4.81 2.42 -1.63
CA ALA A 108 -4.08 3.56 -1.11
C ALA A 108 -2.61 3.63 -1.58
N ALA A 109 -2.01 2.48 -1.89
CA ALA A 109 -0.61 2.37 -2.31
C ALA A 109 -0.34 3.08 -3.64
N ASP A 110 0.93 3.43 -3.88
CA ASP A 110 1.36 3.90 -5.19
C ASP A 110 1.31 2.77 -6.21
N ASN A 111 0.93 3.11 -7.44
CA ASN A 111 0.70 2.13 -8.50
C ASN A 111 -0.39 1.11 -8.11
N GLY A 112 -1.23 1.45 -7.13
CA GLY A 112 -2.35 0.65 -6.64
C GLY A 112 -3.55 0.67 -7.60
N VAL A 113 -4.68 0.12 -7.16
CA VAL A 113 -5.89 -0.06 -8.02
C VAL A 113 -6.30 1.23 -8.73
N ASN A 114 -6.32 2.34 -7.99
CA ASN A 114 -6.73 3.63 -8.53
C ASN A 114 -5.74 4.20 -9.55
N ASP A 115 -4.43 3.94 -9.39
CA ASP A 115 -3.42 4.31 -10.38
C ASP A 115 -3.55 3.45 -11.64
N MET A 116 -3.82 2.14 -11.49
CA MET A 116 -4.05 1.23 -12.63
C MET A 116 -5.26 1.66 -13.46
N LEU A 117 -6.37 2.03 -12.81
CA LEU A 117 -7.55 2.54 -13.49
C LEU A 117 -7.24 3.84 -14.23
N CYS A 118 -6.49 4.76 -13.61
CA CYS A 118 -6.07 5.98 -14.28
C CYS A 118 -5.09 5.71 -15.44
N ASP A 119 -4.22 4.70 -15.35
CA ASP A 119 -3.32 4.32 -16.44
C ASP A 119 -4.10 3.81 -17.64
N ILE A 120 -5.08 2.93 -17.42
CA ILE A 120 -5.93 2.37 -18.47
C ILE A 120 -6.78 3.45 -19.15
N LEU A 121 -7.23 4.44 -18.39
CA LEU A 121 -8.03 5.57 -18.88
C LEU A 121 -7.19 6.78 -19.34
N ASP A 122 -5.87 6.62 -19.43
CA ASP A 122 -4.93 7.67 -19.85
C ASP A 122 -5.05 9.00 -19.06
N ILE A 123 -5.50 8.93 -17.80
CA ILE A 123 -5.59 10.09 -16.90
C ILE A 123 -4.19 10.41 -16.36
N LYS A 124 -3.70 11.62 -16.57
CA LYS A 124 -2.34 12.06 -16.18
C LYS A 124 -2.41 13.14 -15.09
N SER A 125 -1.24 13.64 -14.65
CA SER A 125 -1.11 14.73 -13.67
C SER A 125 -1.98 14.52 -12.42
N ARG A 126 -1.77 13.38 -11.77
CA ARG A 126 -2.64 12.85 -10.73
C ARG A 126 -2.31 13.44 -9.38
N GLU A 127 -3.34 13.65 -8.58
CA GLU A 127 -3.25 13.83 -7.14
C GLU A 127 -4.17 12.84 -6.43
N ILE A 128 -3.95 12.65 -5.13
CA ILE A 128 -4.80 11.83 -4.27
C ILE A 128 -6.19 12.48 -4.14
N LEU A 129 -7.24 11.69 -4.32
CA LEU A 129 -8.61 12.13 -4.08
C LEU A 129 -8.86 12.27 -2.57
N LEU A 130 -8.56 11.23 -1.80
CA LEU A 130 -8.76 11.17 -0.34
C LEU A 130 -7.49 10.72 0.38
N GLU A 131 -6.85 11.63 1.10
CA GLU A 131 -5.73 11.28 1.97
C GLU A 131 -6.21 10.37 3.11
N SER A 132 -5.67 9.15 3.19
CA SER A 132 -5.97 8.19 4.26
C SER A 132 -4.83 8.10 5.27
N HIS A 133 -3.60 8.29 4.80
CA HIS A 133 -2.40 8.20 5.62
C HIS A 133 -1.39 9.27 5.20
N THR A 134 -0.64 9.78 6.16
CA THR A 134 0.50 10.66 5.88
C THR A 134 1.62 10.22 6.80
N GLU A 135 2.78 9.91 6.23
CA GLU A 135 3.94 9.55 7.01
C GLU A 135 4.30 10.68 7.97
N LYS A 136 4.52 10.30 9.22
CA LYS A 136 5.12 11.18 10.21
C LYS A 136 6.63 11.14 10.05
N LEU A 137 7.26 12.31 10.12
CA LEU A 137 8.70 12.44 10.06
C LEU A 137 9.22 12.82 11.43
N VAL A 138 10.34 12.22 11.79
CA VAL A 138 11.14 12.60 12.95
C VAL A 138 12.53 13.04 12.50
N LYS A 139 13.19 13.84 13.33
CA LYS A 139 14.60 14.13 13.19
C LYS A 139 15.34 13.32 14.25
N VAL A 140 16.29 12.49 13.82
CA VAL A 140 17.23 11.82 14.71
C VAL A 140 18.48 12.68 14.80
N ALA A 141 18.95 12.95 16.01
CA ALA A 141 20.25 13.56 16.26
C ALA A 141 21.05 12.63 17.18
N VAL A 142 22.26 12.25 16.76
CA VAL A 142 23.17 11.39 17.51
C VAL A 142 24.52 12.09 17.67
N TYR A 143 25.16 11.87 18.81
CA TYR A 143 26.43 12.49 19.18
C TYR A 143 27.53 11.43 19.10
N VAL A 144 28.47 11.63 18.17
CA VAL A 144 29.44 10.60 17.78
C VAL A 144 30.85 11.18 17.83
N PRO A 145 31.86 10.46 18.32
CA PRO A 145 33.25 10.89 18.18
C PRO A 145 33.66 10.94 16.71
N ASP A 146 34.54 11.89 16.36
CA ASP A 146 34.98 12.13 14.97
C ASP A 146 35.51 10.86 14.27
N THR A 147 36.13 9.95 15.04
CA THR A 147 36.68 8.68 14.54
C THR A 147 35.63 7.71 13.96
N HIS A 148 34.37 7.79 14.40
CA HIS A 148 33.31 6.83 14.02
C HIS A 148 32.15 7.49 13.26
N ILE A 149 32.25 8.78 12.94
CA ILE A 149 31.18 9.54 12.26
C ILE A 149 30.75 8.92 10.93
N LYS A 150 31.72 8.37 10.18
CA LYS A 150 31.45 7.74 8.89
C LYS A 150 30.61 6.48 9.05
N GLU A 151 30.99 5.60 9.98
CA GLU A 151 30.32 4.31 10.22
C GLU A 151 28.88 4.52 10.70
N VAL A 152 28.67 5.43 11.65
CA VAL A 152 27.31 5.75 12.15
C VAL A 152 26.45 6.39 11.07
N ARG A 153 27.01 7.28 10.24
CA ARG A 153 26.29 7.89 9.10
C ARG A 153 25.85 6.86 8.07
N GLU A 154 26.74 5.93 7.71
CA GLU A 154 26.45 4.85 6.78
C GLU A 154 25.37 3.93 7.37
N ALA A 155 25.50 3.51 8.63
CA ALA A 155 24.50 2.69 9.30
C ALA A 155 23.09 3.31 9.32
N LEU A 156 22.99 4.61 9.63
CA LEU A 156 21.72 5.34 9.56
C LEU A 156 21.16 5.36 8.12
N SER A 157 21.99 5.74 7.16
CA SER A 157 21.56 6.02 5.79
C SER A 157 21.22 4.76 4.99
N ASP A 158 21.99 3.69 5.18
CA ASP A 158 21.75 2.37 4.57
C ASP A 158 20.44 1.75 5.07
N ASN A 159 19.95 2.18 6.24
CA ASN A 159 18.65 1.81 6.80
C ASN A 159 17.53 2.81 6.44
N GLY A 160 17.76 3.70 5.47
CA GLY A 160 16.74 4.59 4.90
C GLY A 160 16.64 5.97 5.53
N ALA A 161 17.45 6.29 6.54
CA ALA A 161 17.50 7.64 7.09
C ALA A 161 18.03 8.64 6.04
N GLY A 162 17.50 9.86 6.03
CA GLY A 162 17.95 10.89 5.12
C GLY A 162 17.54 10.67 3.66
N HIS A 163 16.51 9.86 3.39
CA HIS A 163 15.92 9.74 2.07
C HIS A 163 14.83 10.81 1.86
N ILE A 164 15.06 11.77 0.97
CA ILE A 164 14.15 12.89 0.69
C ILE A 164 14.04 13.09 -0.81
N GLY A 165 12.88 12.77 -1.39
CA GLY A 165 12.68 12.84 -2.84
C GLY A 165 13.67 11.95 -3.57
N ASN A 166 14.45 12.52 -4.49
CA ASN A 166 15.47 11.80 -5.27
C ASN A 166 16.86 11.79 -4.63
N TYR A 167 16.99 12.24 -3.38
CA TYR A 167 18.26 12.28 -2.65
C TYR A 167 18.24 11.28 -1.50
N SER A 168 19.34 10.56 -1.32
CA SER A 168 19.56 9.65 -0.18
C SER A 168 20.75 10.11 0.66
N HIS A 169 20.95 9.50 1.83
CA HIS A 169 22.09 9.79 2.73
C HIS A 169 22.18 11.26 3.19
N CYS A 170 21.06 11.99 3.19
CA CYS A 170 21.02 13.39 3.59
C CYS A 170 21.22 13.50 5.11
N THR A 171 22.38 14.02 5.51
CA THR A 171 22.75 14.26 6.90
C THR A 171 23.34 15.65 7.07
N PHE A 172 23.24 16.21 8.26
CA PHE A 172 23.91 17.45 8.65
C PHE A 172 24.76 17.19 9.88
N GLN A 173 25.91 17.87 9.97
CA GLN A 173 26.91 17.64 11.01
C GLN A 173 27.29 18.96 11.67
N THR A 174 27.43 18.95 12.98
CA THR A 174 27.93 20.10 13.75
C THR A 174 28.92 19.61 14.79
N SER A 175 30.15 20.14 14.76
CA SER A 175 31.14 19.86 15.80
C SER A 175 30.76 20.57 17.11
N GLY A 176 30.94 19.87 18.22
CA GLY A 176 30.70 20.38 19.56
C GLY A 176 31.54 19.64 20.58
N GLN A 177 31.27 19.90 21.86
CA GLN A 177 31.94 19.26 22.96
C GLN A 177 30.90 18.62 23.88
N GLY A 178 30.95 17.30 24.01
CA GLY A 178 30.18 16.53 24.96
C GLY A 178 30.88 16.46 26.31
N THR A 179 30.10 16.37 27.38
CA THR A 179 30.61 16.13 28.73
C THR A 179 29.82 15.03 29.39
N PHE A 180 30.51 14.05 29.99
CA PHE A 180 29.89 12.94 30.70
C PHE A 180 30.82 12.44 31.81
N LYS A 181 30.24 11.91 32.88
CA LYS A 181 30.97 11.39 34.04
C LYS A 181 30.70 9.89 34.15
N PRO A 182 31.62 9.01 33.74
CA PRO A 182 31.45 7.57 33.92
C PRO A 182 31.28 7.27 35.42
N LEU A 183 30.27 6.48 35.78
CA LEU A 183 30.05 6.07 37.17
C LEU A 183 30.73 4.74 37.47
N GLU A 184 30.81 4.38 38.74
CA GLU A 184 31.33 3.08 39.16
C GLU A 184 30.53 1.94 38.49
N GLY A 185 31.25 0.97 37.90
CA GLY A 185 30.65 -0.15 37.16
C GLY A 185 30.46 0.08 35.65
N THR A 186 30.80 1.26 35.11
CA THR A 186 30.80 1.51 33.66
C THR A 186 32.11 1.10 33.00
N ASN A 187 32.07 0.71 31.72
CA ASN A 187 33.25 0.46 30.89
C ASN A 187 33.32 1.48 29.74
N PRO A 188 33.64 2.75 30.03
CA PRO A 188 33.53 3.82 29.05
C PRO A 188 34.51 3.61 27.88
N PHE A 189 34.06 3.89 26.66
CA PHE A 189 34.94 3.89 25.49
C PHE A 189 36.04 4.96 25.58
N ILE A 190 35.74 6.10 26.23
CA ILE A 190 36.67 7.19 26.54
C ILE A 190 36.49 7.60 28.01
N GLY A 191 37.61 7.70 28.75
CA GLY A 191 37.65 8.30 30.08
C GLY A 191 37.83 7.35 31.27
N GLN A 192 37.81 7.91 32.49
CA GLN A 192 37.95 7.16 33.74
C GLN A 192 36.72 7.27 34.67
N ALA A 193 36.51 6.24 35.49
CA ALA A 193 35.41 6.19 36.45
C ALA A 193 35.51 7.34 37.47
N ASN A 194 34.38 8.02 37.69
CA ASN A 194 34.20 9.16 38.58
C ASN A 194 34.96 10.45 38.21
N GLU A 195 35.48 10.56 36.99
CA GLU A 195 36.10 11.78 36.46
C GLU A 195 35.19 12.42 35.40
N MET A 196 35.23 13.76 35.33
CA MET A 196 34.45 14.51 34.35
C MET A 196 35.19 14.51 33.02
N GLU A 197 34.62 13.84 32.02
CA GLU A 197 35.21 13.77 30.69
C GLU A 197 34.64 14.87 29.80
N MET A 198 35.48 15.32 28.87
CA MET A 198 35.17 16.38 27.93
C MET A 198 35.73 15.98 26.56
N VAL A 199 34.84 15.68 25.61
CA VAL A 199 35.20 15.04 24.34
C VAL A 199 34.69 15.85 23.17
N ASN A 200 35.51 16.02 22.14
CA ASN A 200 35.07 16.59 20.87
C ASN A 200 34.18 15.58 20.15
N GLU A 201 32.94 15.98 19.87
CA GLU A 201 31.94 15.14 19.23
C GLU A 201 31.33 15.85 18.03
N ILE A 202 30.78 15.05 17.12
CA ILE A 202 29.97 15.51 16.01
C ILE A 202 28.52 15.18 16.35
N LYS A 203 27.68 16.22 16.44
CA LYS A 203 26.23 16.06 16.34
C LYS A 203 25.89 15.75 14.89
N LEU A 204 25.53 14.51 14.61
CA LEU A 204 25.02 14.04 13.33
C LEU A 204 23.50 14.04 13.38
N GLU A 205 22.84 14.67 12.42
CA GLU A 205 21.39 14.70 12.39
C GLU A 205 20.81 14.41 11.01
N THR A 206 19.69 13.67 11.00
CA THR A 206 19.01 13.24 9.77
C THR A 206 17.50 13.10 9.98
N ILE A 207 16.74 13.10 8.89
CA ILE A 207 15.29 12.92 8.91
C ILE A 207 14.95 11.45 8.70
N VAL A 208 13.92 10.94 9.38
CA VAL A 208 13.54 9.53 9.33
C VAL A 208 12.01 9.42 9.32
N PRO A 209 11.41 8.63 8.41
CA PRO A 209 10.02 8.21 8.55
C PRO A 209 9.82 7.43 9.85
N GLU A 210 8.79 7.76 10.62
CA GLU A 210 8.54 7.12 11.92
C GLU A 210 8.38 5.59 11.80
N SER A 211 7.87 5.11 10.66
CA SER A 211 7.68 3.68 10.35
C SER A 211 8.97 2.86 10.36
N ILE A 212 10.11 3.45 9.98
CA ILE A 212 11.40 2.76 9.93
C ILE A 212 12.32 3.11 11.11
N LEU A 213 11.88 4.01 12.00
CA LEU A 213 12.67 4.51 13.12
C LEU A 213 13.27 3.39 13.99
N PRO A 214 12.54 2.31 14.36
CA PRO A 214 13.13 1.24 15.18
C PRO A 214 14.33 0.56 14.51
N SER A 215 14.25 0.30 13.20
CA SER A 215 15.34 -0.33 12.43
C SER A 215 16.55 0.61 12.31
N VAL A 216 16.28 1.91 12.08
CA VAL A 216 17.31 2.93 11.96
C VAL A 216 18.07 3.12 13.29
N LEU A 217 17.36 3.17 14.42
CA LEU A 217 17.97 3.30 15.74
C LEU A 217 18.79 2.06 16.11
N ASP A 218 18.27 0.85 15.87
CA ASP A 218 19.01 -0.40 16.13
C ASP A 218 20.32 -0.46 15.33
N ALA A 219 20.29 -0.11 14.04
CA ALA A 219 21.49 -0.06 13.21
C ALA A 219 22.49 1.01 13.70
N MET A 220 21.99 2.19 14.06
CA MET A 220 22.81 3.28 14.59
C MET A 220 23.50 2.88 15.89
N VAL A 221 22.77 2.31 16.87
CA VAL A 221 23.34 1.87 18.15
C VAL A 221 24.41 0.80 17.93
N LYS A 222 24.17 -0.17 17.04
CA LYS A 222 25.15 -1.22 16.71
C LYS A 222 26.44 -0.70 16.08
N ALA A 223 26.35 0.38 15.31
CA ALA A 223 27.50 1.04 14.70
C ALA A 223 28.18 2.07 15.62
N HIS A 224 27.56 2.39 16.76
CA HIS A 224 28.07 3.40 17.68
C HIS A 224 29.22 2.84 18.53
N PRO A 225 30.33 3.59 18.75
CA PRO A 225 31.45 3.09 19.53
C PRO A 225 31.18 3.02 21.05
N TYR A 226 30.20 3.78 21.53
CA TYR A 226 29.85 3.80 22.96
C TYR A 226 28.86 2.70 23.30
N GLU A 227 29.01 2.14 24.51
CA GLU A 227 28.06 1.16 25.06
C GLU A 227 26.64 1.73 25.15
N GLU A 228 26.52 2.99 25.57
CA GLU A 228 25.27 3.74 25.59
C GLU A 228 25.39 4.95 24.63
N ALA A 229 24.80 4.83 23.44
CA ALA A 229 24.74 5.92 22.48
C ALA A 229 23.76 7.01 22.95
N SER A 230 24.21 8.27 22.98
CA SER A 230 23.34 9.42 23.24
C SER A 230 22.70 9.89 21.93
N TYR A 231 21.37 9.91 21.89
CA TYR A 231 20.61 10.39 20.75
C TYR A 231 19.25 10.96 21.16
N ASP A 232 18.73 11.86 20.32
CA ASP A 232 17.43 12.48 20.46
C ASP A 232 16.55 12.15 19.24
N VAL A 233 15.24 12.09 19.47
CA VAL A 233 14.23 11.98 18.42
C VAL A 233 13.26 13.15 18.54
N TYR A 234 13.28 14.05 17.56
CA TYR A 234 12.43 15.23 17.53
C TYR A 234 11.25 15.00 16.57
N PRO A 235 9.99 15.11 17.01
CA PRO A 235 8.85 15.09 16.09
C PRO A 235 8.88 16.33 15.19
N LEU A 236 8.61 16.14 13.90
CA LEU A 236 8.54 17.24 12.93
C LEU A 236 7.09 17.52 12.55
N ASN A 237 6.73 18.79 12.42
CA ASN A 237 5.45 19.21 11.84
C ASN A 237 5.41 19.03 10.31
N ARG A 238 6.57 18.76 9.69
CA ARG A 238 6.67 18.48 8.26
C ARG A 238 6.02 17.13 7.98
N LYS A 239 5.03 17.14 7.09
CA LYS A 239 4.41 15.93 6.56
C LYS A 239 5.38 15.18 5.65
N GLY A 240 5.42 13.86 5.79
CA GLY A 240 6.07 12.96 4.85
C GLY A 240 5.20 12.70 3.63
N LYS A 241 5.36 11.53 3.02
CA LYS A 241 4.56 11.16 1.87
C LYS A 241 3.10 10.93 2.28
N ALA A 242 2.19 11.48 1.50
CA ALA A 242 0.76 11.21 1.63
C ALA A 242 0.39 9.98 0.81
N TYR A 243 -0.50 9.16 1.37
CA TYR A 243 -1.12 8.02 0.74
C TYR A 243 -2.63 8.16 0.86
N GLY A 244 -3.35 7.53 -0.06
CA GLY A 244 -4.79 7.76 -0.12
C GLY A 244 -5.47 7.03 -1.25
N ILE A 245 -6.78 6.87 -1.09
CA ILE A 245 -7.62 6.19 -2.06
C ILE A 245 -8.16 7.17 -3.10
N GLY A 246 -8.40 6.64 -4.30
CA GLY A 246 -8.82 7.41 -5.46
C GLY A 246 -7.75 8.36 -5.99
N ARG A 247 -7.96 8.82 -7.21
CA ARG A 247 -7.10 9.78 -7.90
C ARG A 247 -7.95 10.84 -8.58
N VAL A 248 -7.42 12.05 -8.70
CA VAL A 248 -7.97 13.10 -9.57
C VAL A 248 -6.88 13.53 -10.52
N GLY A 249 -7.16 13.59 -11.80
CA GLY A 249 -6.19 13.96 -12.82
C GLY A 249 -6.83 14.56 -14.06
N LEU A 250 -6.04 14.69 -15.12
CA LEU A 250 -6.42 15.33 -16.37
C LEU A 250 -6.36 14.34 -17.53
N LEU A 251 -7.34 14.42 -18.42
CA LEU A 251 -7.26 13.84 -19.75
C LEU A 251 -6.31 14.70 -20.60
N GLU A 252 -5.57 14.06 -21.50
CA GLU A 252 -4.70 14.78 -22.44
C GLU A 252 -5.52 15.64 -23.42
N ASN A 253 -6.64 15.10 -23.91
CA ASN A 253 -7.56 15.78 -24.82
C ASN A 253 -8.97 15.77 -24.25
N SER A 254 -9.56 16.96 -24.10
CA SER A 254 -10.94 17.08 -23.61
C SER A 254 -11.96 16.57 -24.61
N MET A 255 -12.91 15.77 -24.14
CA MET A 255 -14.01 15.17 -24.92
C MET A 255 -15.35 15.40 -24.22
N THR A 256 -16.47 15.08 -24.88
CA THR A 256 -17.79 15.15 -24.23
C THR A 256 -17.96 13.99 -23.24
N LEU A 257 -18.84 14.14 -22.26
CA LEU A 257 -19.17 13.06 -21.33
C LEU A 257 -19.67 11.81 -22.06
N GLU A 258 -20.45 11.97 -23.13
CA GLU A 258 -20.88 10.86 -24.00
C GLU A 258 -19.69 10.08 -24.60
N MET A 259 -18.75 10.79 -25.24
CA MET A 259 -17.55 10.17 -25.80
C MET A 259 -16.71 9.51 -24.72
N PHE A 260 -16.63 10.12 -23.54
CA PHE A 260 -15.89 9.57 -22.42
C PHE A 260 -16.54 8.29 -21.86
N CYS A 261 -17.87 8.20 -21.84
CA CYS A 261 -18.58 6.96 -21.48
C CYS A 261 -18.24 5.81 -22.43
N GLU A 262 -18.18 6.06 -23.74
CA GLU A 262 -17.75 5.06 -24.73
C GLU A 262 -16.29 4.65 -24.50
N TYR A 263 -15.41 5.62 -24.26
CA TYR A 263 -14.00 5.40 -23.97
C TYR A 263 -13.82 4.54 -22.69
N VAL A 264 -14.55 4.83 -21.61
CA VAL A 264 -14.54 4.04 -20.37
C VAL A 264 -14.99 2.61 -20.62
N LYS A 265 -16.07 2.39 -21.38
CA LYS A 265 -16.55 1.03 -21.73
C LYS A 265 -15.49 0.23 -22.47
N GLU A 266 -14.88 0.82 -23.49
CA GLU A 266 -13.85 0.18 -24.29
C GLU A 266 -12.62 -0.15 -23.44
N LYS A 267 -12.07 0.84 -22.73
CA LYS A 267 -10.81 0.70 -21.98
C LYS A 267 -10.93 -0.22 -20.76
N LEU A 268 -12.04 -0.18 -20.03
CA LEU A 268 -12.28 -1.07 -18.88
C LEU A 268 -12.88 -2.42 -19.30
N ASN A 269 -13.15 -2.61 -20.58
CA ASN A 269 -13.78 -3.80 -21.14
C ASN A 269 -15.05 -4.17 -20.35
N VAL A 270 -16.00 -3.24 -20.34
CA VAL A 270 -17.34 -3.39 -19.73
C VAL A 270 -18.43 -3.12 -20.77
N PRO A 271 -19.51 -3.91 -20.79
CA PRO A 271 -20.51 -3.83 -21.87
C PRO A 271 -21.39 -2.58 -21.80
N LYS A 272 -21.66 -2.06 -20.59
CA LYS A 272 -22.47 -0.87 -20.33
C LYS A 272 -21.88 -0.10 -19.15
N VAL A 273 -22.18 1.19 -19.10
CA VAL A 273 -21.99 2.06 -17.93
C VAL A 273 -23.33 2.70 -17.58
N ARG A 274 -23.52 3.03 -16.31
CA ARG A 274 -24.59 3.96 -15.89
C ARG A 274 -23.98 5.35 -15.78
N VAL A 275 -24.69 6.38 -16.20
CA VAL A 275 -24.18 7.75 -16.18
C VAL A 275 -25.25 8.72 -15.68
N THR A 276 -24.83 9.72 -14.90
CA THR A 276 -25.62 10.90 -14.55
C THR A 276 -24.81 12.16 -14.87
N GLY A 277 -25.48 13.21 -15.31
CA GLY A 277 -24.85 14.44 -15.83
C GLY A 277 -25.29 14.78 -17.26
N ASP A 278 -24.82 15.92 -17.76
CA ASP A 278 -25.07 16.36 -19.14
C ASP A 278 -24.08 15.67 -20.08
N LEU A 279 -24.59 14.79 -20.95
CA LEU A 279 -23.80 14.02 -21.92
C LEU A 279 -23.01 14.91 -22.91
N SER A 280 -23.44 16.15 -23.12
CA SER A 280 -22.77 17.12 -23.97
C SER A 280 -21.68 17.93 -23.26
N ALA A 281 -21.62 17.86 -21.91
CA ALA A 281 -20.63 18.58 -21.13
C ALA A 281 -19.21 18.14 -21.45
N LYS A 282 -18.28 19.10 -21.41
CA LYS A 282 -16.85 18.84 -21.61
C LYS A 282 -16.24 18.21 -20.37
N VAL A 283 -15.52 17.11 -20.58
CA VAL A 283 -14.72 16.42 -19.56
C VAL A 283 -13.25 16.67 -19.83
N SER A 284 -12.53 17.15 -18.83
CA SER A 284 -11.08 17.32 -18.83
C SER A 284 -10.46 16.80 -17.54
N ARG A 285 -11.10 17.05 -16.40
CA ARG A 285 -10.64 16.67 -15.07
C ARG A 285 -11.48 15.53 -14.53
N VAL A 286 -10.85 14.40 -14.23
CA VAL A 286 -11.51 13.15 -13.89
C VAL A 286 -11.08 12.70 -12.51
N ALA A 287 -12.05 12.43 -11.63
CA ALA A 287 -11.83 11.68 -10.41
C ALA A 287 -12.12 10.19 -10.66
N VAL A 288 -11.32 9.31 -10.07
CA VAL A 288 -11.49 7.85 -10.15
C VAL A 288 -11.35 7.27 -8.75
N LEU A 289 -12.27 6.40 -8.36
CA LEU A 289 -12.17 5.57 -7.17
C LEU A 289 -12.77 4.20 -7.50
N GLY A 290 -11.92 3.17 -7.55
CA GLY A 290 -12.33 1.77 -7.71
C GLY A 290 -13.29 1.33 -6.60
N GLY A 291 -14.15 0.36 -6.91
CA GLY A 291 -15.07 -0.19 -5.92
C GLY A 291 -16.18 0.78 -5.53
N SER A 292 -16.49 0.87 -4.24
CA SER A 292 -17.63 1.64 -3.72
C SER A 292 -17.23 3.04 -3.25
N GLY A 293 -17.35 4.03 -4.13
CA GLY A 293 -16.93 5.42 -3.87
C GLY A 293 -18.05 6.43 -3.72
N GLU A 294 -19.32 6.01 -3.69
CA GLU A 294 -20.48 6.94 -3.70
C GLU A 294 -20.43 7.99 -2.57
N LYS A 295 -19.90 7.63 -1.40
CA LYS A 295 -19.74 8.53 -0.24
C LYS A 295 -18.80 9.73 -0.50
N TYR A 296 -18.02 9.69 -1.58
CA TYR A 296 -16.96 10.66 -1.89
C TYR A 296 -17.30 11.59 -3.06
N ILE A 297 -18.57 11.65 -3.49
CA ILE A 297 -19.00 12.60 -4.54
C ILE A 297 -18.66 14.06 -4.18
N ASN A 298 -18.77 14.43 -2.90
CA ASN A 298 -18.44 15.78 -2.44
C ASN A 298 -16.93 16.06 -2.52
N ASP A 299 -16.08 15.08 -2.27
CA ASP A 299 -14.63 15.23 -2.35
C ASP A 299 -14.20 15.37 -3.81
N ALA A 300 -14.77 14.55 -4.71
CA ALA A 300 -14.54 14.67 -6.15
C ALA A 300 -14.98 16.05 -6.68
N PHE A 301 -16.15 16.53 -6.27
CA PHE A 301 -16.66 17.86 -6.62
C PHE A 301 -15.74 18.97 -6.10
N ARG A 302 -15.32 18.93 -4.83
CA ARG A 302 -14.40 19.94 -4.25
C ARG A 302 -13.01 19.94 -4.90
N LYS A 303 -12.55 18.79 -5.38
CA LYS A 303 -11.33 18.67 -6.18
C LYS A 303 -11.52 19.15 -7.63
N GLY A 304 -12.71 19.63 -7.99
CA GLY A 304 -13.03 20.19 -9.31
C GLY A 304 -13.11 19.15 -10.42
N ALA A 305 -13.49 17.92 -10.10
CA ALA A 305 -13.71 16.90 -11.12
C ALA A 305 -14.94 17.25 -11.98
N ASP A 306 -14.80 17.17 -13.30
CA ASP A 306 -15.93 17.27 -14.24
C ASP A 306 -16.78 16.01 -14.18
N VAL A 307 -16.12 14.87 -13.96
CA VAL A 307 -16.73 13.55 -13.83
C VAL A 307 -16.01 12.71 -12.78
N PHE A 308 -16.79 11.94 -12.02
CA PHE A 308 -16.29 10.95 -11.06
C PHE A 308 -16.61 9.53 -11.55
N ILE A 309 -15.60 8.68 -11.64
CA ILE A 309 -15.75 7.27 -12.00
C ILE A 309 -15.68 6.42 -10.72
N THR A 310 -16.76 5.72 -10.41
CA THR A 310 -16.80 4.78 -9.27
C THR A 310 -17.92 3.76 -9.43
N GLY A 311 -17.81 2.61 -8.77
CA GLY A 311 -18.86 1.60 -8.73
C GLY A 311 -19.88 1.82 -7.61
N ASP A 312 -20.88 0.95 -7.57
CA ASP A 312 -21.90 0.86 -6.53
C ASP A 312 -22.70 2.15 -6.27
N MET A 313 -22.95 2.95 -7.30
CA MET A 313 -23.75 4.17 -7.16
C MET A 313 -25.21 3.84 -6.86
N THR A 314 -25.70 4.32 -5.72
CA THR A 314 -27.12 4.29 -5.36
C THR A 314 -27.88 5.47 -5.96
N PHE A 315 -29.21 5.31 -6.07
CA PHE A 315 -30.07 6.27 -6.76
C PHE A 315 -30.01 7.68 -6.18
N HIS A 316 -30.16 7.84 -4.86
CA HIS A 316 -30.18 9.17 -4.24
C HIS A 316 -28.83 9.86 -4.29
N VAL A 317 -27.73 9.11 -4.13
CA VAL A 317 -26.38 9.69 -4.23
C VAL A 317 -26.09 10.14 -5.67
N ALA A 318 -26.60 9.42 -6.68
CA ALA A 318 -26.53 9.85 -8.07
C ALA A 318 -27.38 11.11 -8.35
N GLN A 319 -28.54 11.27 -7.69
CA GLN A 319 -29.33 12.50 -7.76
C GLN A 319 -28.58 13.68 -7.13
N ASP A 320 -27.96 13.47 -5.96
CA ASP A 320 -27.18 14.52 -5.30
C ASP A 320 -26.01 14.97 -6.19
N ALA A 321 -25.26 14.02 -6.76
CA ALA A 321 -24.17 14.32 -7.71
C ALA A 321 -24.67 15.14 -8.91
N TRP A 322 -25.82 14.76 -9.48
CA TRP A 322 -26.42 15.50 -10.58
C TRP A 322 -26.80 16.94 -10.19
N GLN A 323 -27.46 17.11 -9.04
CA GLN A 323 -27.92 18.42 -8.57
C GLN A 323 -26.76 19.35 -8.19
N MET A 324 -25.61 18.82 -7.76
CA MET A 324 -24.40 19.63 -7.54
C MET A 324 -23.62 19.94 -8.82
N GLY A 325 -23.99 19.34 -9.97
CA GLY A 325 -23.30 19.51 -11.25
C GLY A 325 -22.06 18.63 -11.42
N LEU A 326 -21.92 17.56 -10.63
CA LEU A 326 -20.89 16.54 -10.82
C LEU A 326 -21.45 15.41 -11.69
N SER A 327 -20.81 15.14 -12.83
CA SER A 327 -21.14 13.94 -13.60
C SER A 327 -20.58 12.70 -12.91
N VAL A 328 -21.27 11.57 -13.01
CA VAL A 328 -20.77 10.28 -12.47
C VAL A 328 -20.91 9.20 -13.53
N ILE A 329 -19.86 8.42 -13.72
CA ILE A 329 -19.88 7.20 -14.54
C ILE A 329 -19.69 6.00 -13.60
N ASP A 330 -20.66 5.10 -13.62
CA ASP A 330 -20.59 3.83 -12.91
C ASP A 330 -20.38 2.68 -13.89
N PRO A 331 -19.15 2.14 -13.98
CA PRO A 331 -18.83 0.99 -14.82
C PRO A 331 -18.99 -0.36 -14.09
N GLY A 332 -19.50 -0.36 -12.85
CA GLY A 332 -19.55 -1.50 -11.95
C GLY A 332 -18.32 -1.64 -11.07
N HIS A 333 -18.48 -2.20 -9.88
CA HIS A 333 -17.41 -2.44 -8.90
C HIS A 333 -16.29 -3.34 -9.48
N HIS A 334 -16.67 -4.35 -10.27
CA HIS A 334 -15.76 -5.37 -10.81
C HIS A 334 -14.68 -4.82 -11.76
N VAL A 335 -14.71 -3.54 -12.15
CA VAL A 335 -13.60 -2.92 -12.91
C VAL A 335 -12.28 -2.97 -12.16
N GLU A 336 -12.29 -3.16 -10.84
CA GLU A 336 -11.09 -3.38 -10.05
C GLU A 336 -10.29 -4.59 -10.51
N LYS A 337 -10.89 -5.55 -11.25
CA LYS A 337 -10.23 -6.73 -11.87
C LYS A 337 -8.89 -6.46 -12.55
N VAL A 338 -8.63 -5.21 -12.95
CA VAL A 338 -7.34 -4.73 -13.48
C VAL A 338 -6.16 -5.05 -12.55
N MET A 339 -6.39 -5.08 -11.24
CA MET A 339 -5.36 -5.36 -10.23
C MET A 339 -4.85 -6.80 -10.29
N LYS A 340 -5.60 -7.75 -10.88
CA LYS A 340 -5.17 -9.15 -10.99
C LYS A 340 -3.90 -9.26 -11.83
N GLN A 341 -3.90 -8.61 -12.99
CA GLN A 341 -2.78 -8.66 -13.92
C GLN A 341 -1.56 -7.89 -13.39
N ALA A 342 -1.79 -6.72 -12.78
CA ALA A 342 -0.72 -5.92 -12.19
C ALA A 342 -0.04 -6.64 -11.02
N THR A 343 -0.84 -7.25 -10.13
CA THR A 343 -0.30 -8.03 -9.00
C THR A 343 0.49 -9.24 -9.49
N LYS A 344 0.02 -9.94 -10.54
CA LYS A 344 0.81 -11.00 -11.18
C LYS A 344 2.15 -10.49 -11.68
N GLN A 345 2.17 -9.37 -12.41
CA GLN A 345 3.42 -8.79 -12.93
C GLN A 345 4.37 -8.40 -11.80
N TYR A 346 3.86 -7.77 -10.74
CA TYR A 346 4.63 -7.39 -9.57
C TYR A 346 5.28 -8.61 -8.90
N LEU A 347 4.48 -9.66 -8.65
CA LEU A 347 4.98 -10.90 -8.05
C LEU A 347 5.97 -11.65 -8.96
N ASP A 348 5.71 -11.73 -10.27
CA ASP A 348 6.64 -12.35 -11.23
C ASP A 348 8.00 -11.65 -11.23
N GLN A 349 8.04 -10.33 -11.13
CA GLN A 349 9.29 -9.56 -11.06
C GLN A 349 10.08 -9.88 -9.78
N HIS A 350 9.42 -9.83 -8.62
CA HIS A 350 10.04 -10.05 -7.31
C HIS A 350 10.39 -11.52 -7.05
N LEU A 351 9.67 -12.45 -7.68
CA LEU A 351 9.87 -13.88 -7.55
C LEU A 351 10.61 -14.51 -8.74
N SER A 352 11.12 -13.73 -9.68
CA SER A 352 11.78 -14.20 -10.92
C SER A 352 12.94 -15.18 -10.72
N LYS A 353 13.66 -15.08 -9.59
CA LYS A 353 14.77 -15.99 -9.24
C LYS A 353 14.31 -17.23 -8.47
N ASN A 354 13.04 -17.29 -8.11
CA ASN A 354 12.42 -18.37 -7.35
C ASN A 354 11.64 -19.30 -8.29
N ARG A 355 11.50 -20.57 -7.91
CA ARG A 355 10.69 -21.54 -8.66
C ARG A 355 9.22 -21.44 -8.26
N VAL A 356 8.64 -20.24 -8.37
CA VAL A 356 7.24 -19.94 -8.03
C VAL A 356 6.52 -19.50 -9.29
N ASN A 357 5.36 -20.08 -9.56
CA ASN A 357 4.52 -19.74 -10.70
C ASN A 357 3.31 -18.94 -10.21
N VAL A 358 3.08 -17.77 -10.82
CA VAL A 358 1.93 -16.90 -10.49
C VAL A 358 0.89 -16.99 -11.60
N PHE A 359 -0.36 -17.26 -11.22
CA PHE A 359 -1.52 -17.38 -12.09
C PHE A 359 -2.51 -16.25 -11.80
N VAL A 360 -3.27 -15.83 -12.79
CA VAL A 360 -4.45 -14.97 -12.61
C VAL A 360 -5.67 -15.86 -12.74
N SER A 361 -6.61 -15.78 -11.81
CA SER A 361 -7.89 -16.49 -11.91
C SER A 361 -8.63 -16.06 -13.17
N GLU A 362 -9.07 -17.03 -13.96
CA GLU A 362 -9.86 -16.84 -15.18
C GLU A 362 -11.37 -16.77 -14.88
N MET A 363 -11.78 -17.09 -13.65
CA MET A 363 -13.18 -17.03 -13.25
C MET A 363 -13.71 -15.60 -13.31
N ASN A 364 -14.90 -15.46 -13.92
CA ASN A 364 -15.64 -14.21 -13.88
C ASN A 364 -16.35 -14.09 -12.54
N THR A 365 -16.00 -13.07 -11.75
CA THR A 365 -16.59 -12.82 -10.44
C THR A 365 -17.61 -11.68 -10.45
N GLU A 366 -17.93 -11.13 -11.64
CA GLU A 366 -19.01 -10.15 -11.82
C GLU A 366 -20.39 -10.79 -11.55
N PRO A 367 -21.11 -10.38 -10.48
CA PRO A 367 -22.45 -10.90 -10.21
C PRO A 367 -23.53 -10.37 -11.16
N PHE A 368 -23.31 -9.22 -11.82
CA PHE A 368 -24.32 -8.55 -12.63
C PHE A 368 -24.22 -8.91 -14.11
N ARG A 369 -25.39 -9.08 -14.73
CA ARG A 369 -25.52 -9.21 -16.19
C ARG A 369 -26.42 -8.10 -16.70
N PHE A 370 -25.92 -7.34 -17.66
CA PHE A 370 -26.71 -6.35 -18.37
C PHE A 370 -27.56 -7.06 -19.43
N VAL A 371 -28.87 -6.92 -19.33
CA VAL A 371 -29.85 -7.42 -20.32
C VAL A 371 -30.25 -6.36 -21.33
#